data_AF-A0A3N5XKU0-F1
#
_entry.id   AF-A0A3N5XKU0-F1
#
_cell.length_a   1.000
_cell.length_b   1.000
_cell.length_c   1.000
_cell.angle_alpha   90.00
_cell.angle_beta   90.00
_cell.angle_gamma   90.00
#
_symmetry.space_group_name_H-M   'P 1'
#
loop_
_entity.id
_entity.type
_entity.pdbx_description
1 polymer ?
#
loop_
_entity_poly.entity_id
_entity_poly.type
_entity_poly.pdbx_seq_one_letter_code
_entity_poly.pdbx_strand_id
1 'polypeptide(L)' 'TAVEVKQYCTIDPAAQALMKTAMRQIHFTARAFHRTLKLARTIADLDNSAVIGTSHLAEALQYRQRNINL' A
#
# COMPACT_ATOMS: atom_id res chain seq x y z
N THR A 1 14.67 -1.20 -0.06
CA THR A 1 14.92 -1.72 -1.42
C THR A 1 13.72 -2.53 -1.90
N ALA A 2 13.70 -3.00 -3.16
CA ALA A 2 12.63 -3.90 -3.63
C ALA A 2 12.61 -5.23 -2.86
N VAL A 3 13.79 -5.69 -2.40
CA VAL A 3 13.95 -6.88 -1.55
C VAL A 3 13.25 -6.70 -0.20
N GLU A 4 13.47 -5.58 0.49
CA GLU A 4 12.80 -5.29 1.77
C GLU A 4 11.27 -5.23 1.64
N VAL A 5 10.76 -4.64 0.55
CA VAL A 5 9.29 -4.58 0.34
C VAL A 5 8.73 -5.99 0.24
N LYS A 6 9.38 -6.88 -0.50
CA LYS A 6 8.96 -8.28 -0.62
C LYS A 6 9.03 -9.03 0.72
N GLN A 7 10.01 -8.70 1.56
CA GLN A 7 10.25 -9.37 2.84
C GLN A 7 9.27 -8.91 3.93
N TYR A 8 8.97 -7.61 4.01
CA TYR A 8 8.22 -7.03 5.12
C TYR A 8 6.77 -6.71 4.77
N CYS A 9 6.45 -6.48 3.49
CA CYS A 9 5.09 -6.12 3.07
C CYS A 9 4.26 -7.34 2.67
N THR A 10 4.07 -8.26 3.61
CA THR A 10 3.11 -9.36 3.44
C THR A 10 1.71 -8.78 3.33
N ILE A 11 1.02 -9.08 2.22
CA ILE A 11 -0.31 -8.53 1.91
C ILE A 11 -1.32 -9.65 1.81
N ASP A 12 -2.53 -9.43 2.33
CA ASP A 12 -3.61 -10.40 2.16
C ASP A 12 -4.16 -10.37 0.72
N PRO A 13 -4.88 -11.43 0.27
CA PRO A 13 -5.42 -11.50 -1.08
C PRO A 13 -6.40 -10.37 -1.44
N ALA A 14 -7.21 -9.91 -0.47
CA ALA A 14 -8.21 -8.87 -0.69
C ALA A 14 -7.55 -7.50 -0.88
N ALA A 15 -6.54 -7.18 -0.07
CA ALA A 15 -5.69 -6.00 -0.21
C ALA A 15 -4.90 -6.05 -1.52
N GLN A 16 -4.41 -7.23 -1.93
CA GLN A 16 -3.76 -7.36 -3.23
C GLN A 16 -4.73 -7.05 -4.39
N ALA A 17 -5.99 -7.47 -4.30
CA ALA A 17 -7.02 -7.14 -5.28
C ALA A 17 -7.30 -5.63 -5.32
N LEU A 18 -7.41 -4.99 -4.16
CA LEU A 18 -7.56 -3.52 -4.05
C LEU A 18 -6.38 -2.79 -4.71
N MET A 19 -5.15 -3.22 -4.43
CA MET A 19 -3.96 -2.62 -5.02
C MET A 19 -3.96 -2.72 -6.55
N LYS A 20 -4.30 -3.90 -7.10
CA LYS A 20 -4.42 -4.09 -8.55
C LYS A 20 -5.47 -3.15 -9.16
N THR A 21 -6.59 -2.93 -8.48
CA THR A 21 -7.63 -1.99 -8.93
C THR A 21 -7.13 -0.55 -8.89
N ALA A 22 -6.48 -0.14 -7.81
CA ALA A 22 -5.89 1.20 -7.67
C ALA A 22 -4.82 1.47 -8.74
N MET A 23 -4.00 0.47 -9.09
CA MET A 23 -3.00 0.58 -10.15
C MET A 23 -3.61 0.81 -11.55
N ARG A 24 -4.83 0.34 -11.80
CA ARG A 24 -5.53 0.56 -13.07
C ARG A 24 -6.19 1.94 -13.16
N GLN A 25 -6.67 2.46 -12.02
CA GLN A 25 -7.43 3.70 -11.96
C GLN A 25 -6.56 4.95 -11.82
N ILE A 26 -5.38 4.80 -11.22
CA ILE A 26 -4.46 5.89 -10.93
C ILE A 26 -3.17 5.56 -11.67
N HIS A 27 -2.55 6.51 -12.38
CA HIS A 27 -1.28 6.32 -13.11
C HIS A 27 -0.11 6.01 -12.14
N PHE A 28 -0.11 4.80 -11.58
CA PHE A 28 0.86 4.31 -10.61
C PHE A 28 2.13 3.93 -11.34
N THR A 29 3.18 4.72 -11.13
CA THR A 29 4.54 4.27 -11.44
C THR A 29 4.94 3.17 -10.46
N ALA A 30 5.88 2.30 -10.84
CA ALA A 30 6.43 1.27 -9.95
C ALA A 30 6.98 1.87 -8.64
N ARG A 31 7.51 3.10 -8.68
CA ARG A 31 7.97 3.84 -7.50
C ARG A 31 6.83 4.22 -6.57
N ALA A 32 5.72 4.71 -7.12
CA ALA A 32 4.55 5.04 -6.33
C ALA A 32 3.98 3.81 -5.64
N PHE A 33 3.95 2.66 -6.33
CA PHE A 33 3.47 1.40 -5.79
C PHE A 33 4.28 0.96 -4.57
N HIS A 34 5.62 0.97 -4.67
CA HIS A 34 6.47 0.64 -3.52
C HIS A 34 6.31 1.60 -2.35
N ARG A 35 6.09 2.90 -2.60
CA ARG A 35 5.82 3.87 -1.53
C ARG A 35 4.50 3.59 -0.82
N THR A 36 3.45 3.28 -1.58
CA THR A 36 2.15 2.92 -0.99
C THR A 36 2.24 1.64 -0.16
N LEU A 37 2.96 0.61 -0.61
CA LEU A 37 3.18 -0.60 0.20
C LEU A 37 3.93 -0.31 1.50
N LYS A 38 4.97 0.53 1.45
CA LYS A 38 5.70 0.92 2.67
C LYS A 38 4.82 1.68 3.65
N LEU A 39 3.97 2.59 3.15
CA LEU A 39 3.04 3.32 4.01
C LEU A 39 1.98 2.36 4.60
N ALA A 40 1.43 1.46 3.80
CA ALA A 40 0.49 0.45 4.27
C ALA A 40 1.11 -0.49 5.31
N ARG A 41 2.40 -0.83 5.16
CA ARG A 41 3.18 -1.56 6.18
C ARG A 41 3.28 -0.78 7.47
N THR A 42 3.63 0.51 7.42
CA THR A 42 3.67 1.38 8.61
C THR A 42 2.31 1.44 9.31
N ILE A 43 1.21 1.56 8.56
CA ILE A 43 -0.14 1.58 9.14
C ILE A 43 -0.45 0.22 9.80
N ALA A 44 -0.12 -0.89 9.14
CA ALA A 44 -0.27 -2.23 9.71
C ALA A 44 0.58 -2.42 10.99
N ASP A 45 1.79 -1.86 11.02
CA ASP A 45 2.66 -1.88 12.22
C ASP A 45 2.03 -1.10 13.38
N LEU A 46 1.42 0.06 13.10
CA LEU A 46 0.70 0.87 14.10
C LEU A 46 -0.55 0.15 14.64
N ASP A 47 -1.21 -0.66 13.80
CA ASP A 47 -2.32 -1.53 14.19
C ASP A 47 -1.88 -2.86 14.83
N ASN A 48 -0.57 -3.05 15.06
CA ASN A 48 0.01 -4.31 15.55
C ASN A 48 -0.33 -5.55 14.69
N SER A 49 -0.59 -5.35 13.40
CA SER A 49 -0.98 -6.40 12.48
C SER A 49 0.21 -6.89 11.67
N ALA A 50 0.50 -8.19 11.70
CA ALA A 50 1.61 -8.77 10.92
C ALA A 50 1.38 -8.71 9.39
N VAL A 51 0.13 -8.55 8.94
CA VAL A 51 -0.26 -8.59 7.52
C VAL A 51 -0.90 -7.26 7.11
N ILE A 52 -0.57 -6.79 5.92
CA ILE A 52 -1.24 -5.64 5.31
C ILE A 52 -2.61 -6.09 4.82
N GLY A 53 -3.65 -5.66 5.55
CA GLY A 53 -5.04 -5.85 5.17
C GLY A 53 -5.60 -4.74 4.29
N THR A 54 -6.85 -4.90 3.88
CA THR A 54 -7.57 -3.95 3.01
C THR A 54 -7.69 -2.56 3.62
N SER A 55 -7.94 -2.46 4.93
CA SER A 55 -8.00 -1.19 5.68
C SER A 55 -6.69 -0.40 5.58
N HIS A 56 -5.56 -1.04 5.92
CA HIS A 56 -4.24 -0.43 5.88
C HIS A 56 -3.88 0.08 4.49
N LEU A 57 -4.21 -0.70 3.46
CA LEU A 57 -3.94 -0.31 2.08
C LEU A 57 -4.86 0.82 1.61
N ALA A 58 -6.15 0.77 1.94
CA ALA A 58 -7.11 1.82 1.57
C ALA A 58 -6.73 3.17 2.19
N GLU A 59 -6.25 3.17 3.43
CA GLU A 59 -5.77 4.36 4.11
C GLU A 59 -4.48 4.90 3.46
N ALA A 60 -3.51 4.03 3.16
CA ALA A 60 -2.29 4.42 2.45
C ALA A 60 -2.58 5.05 1.06
N LEU A 61 -3.57 4.53 0.35
CA LEU A 61 -4.03 5.08 -0.94
C LEU A 61 -4.66 6.46 -0.79
N GLN A 62 -5.50 6.67 0.23
CA GLN A 62 -6.11 7.96 0.53
C GLN A 62 -5.06 9.03 0.86
N TYR A 63 -4.06 8.70 1.68
CA TYR A 63 -2.95 9.61 1.95
C TYR A 63 -2.20 10.02 0.69
N ARG A 64 -2.06 9.11 -0.29
CA ARG A 64 -1.43 9.43 -1.57
C ARG A 64 -2.28 10.38 -2.41
N GLN A 65 -3.59 10.15 -2.51
CA GLN A 65 -4.49 11.05 -3.24
C GLN A 65 -4.44 12.47 -2.67
N ARG A 66 -4.43 12.60 -1.33
CA ARG A 66 -4.30 13.89 -0.66
C ARG A 66 -3.00 14.62 -1.00
N ASN A 67 -1.90 13.90 -1.21
CA ASN A 67 -0.62 14.48 -1.62
C ASN A 67 -0.52 14.83 -3.11
N ILE A 68 -1.35 14.24 -3.99
CA ILE A 68 -1.37 14.57 -5.43
C ILE A 68 -2.21 15.83 -5.69
N ASN A 69 -3.20 16.09 -4.83
CA ASN A 69 -4.15 17.19 -4.97
C ASN A 69 -3.76 18.44 -4.16
N LEU A 70 -2.56 18.46 -3.58
CA LEU A 70 -1.93 19.62 -2.92
C LEU A 70 -0.77 20.12 -3.79
#